data_AF-A0A1S1TKB4-F1
#
_entry.id   AF-A0A1S1TKB4-F1
#
_cell.length_a   1.000
_cell.length_b   1.000
_cell.length_c   1.000
_cell.angle_alpha   90.00
_cell.angle_beta   90.00
_cell.angle_gamma   90.00
#
_symmetry.space_group_name_H-M   'P 1'
#
loop_
_entity.id
_entity.type
_entity.pdbx_description
1 polymer ?
#
loop_
_entity_poly.entity_id
_entity_poly.type
_entity_poly.pdbx_seq_one_letter_code
_entity_poly.pdbx_strand_id
1 'polypeptide(L)'
;MKYTVTGRVCAFGAGQKLKLSRPQIDARRHALEVVDEKSGKVITKAEVQFKAGETIDLDIAEDELPSSLAAVLTSGGASGKKKAGKAKAEKGAEGEPDFDALEDELEAAETALHFAYEKHGFKKFVEITDEQKALVAAELDRLTKAQAAYDAAVGE
;
A
#
# COMPACT_ATOMS: atom_id res chain seq x y z
N MET A 1 -9.12 9.77 -8.55
CA MET A 1 -7.65 9.93 -8.55
C MET A 1 -7.12 9.21 -7.32
N LYS A 2 -6.12 8.34 -7.49
CA LYS A 2 -5.60 7.53 -6.38
C LYS A 2 -4.50 8.28 -5.64
N TYR A 3 -4.69 8.48 -4.34
CA TYR A 3 -3.75 9.12 -3.44
C TYR A 3 -3.20 8.12 -2.44
N THR A 4 -1.93 8.26 -2.08
CA THR A 4 -1.32 7.52 -0.96
C THR A 4 -1.09 8.47 0.20
N VAL A 5 -1.41 8.03 1.41
CA VAL A 5 -1.09 8.78 2.64
C VAL A 5 0.41 8.69 2.89
N THR A 6 1.11 9.81 2.80
CA THR A 6 2.55 9.94 3.07
C THR A 6 2.84 10.62 4.40
N GLY A 7 1.86 11.35 4.95
CA GLY A 7 1.92 11.86 6.32
C GLY A 7 1.69 10.77 7.37
N ARG A 8 1.93 11.09 8.65
CA ARG A 8 1.70 10.14 9.76
C ARG A 8 0.26 9.61 9.78
N VAL A 9 -0.70 10.52 9.61
CA VAL A 9 -2.13 10.23 9.54
C VAL A 9 -2.78 11.25 8.59
N CYS A 10 -3.72 10.80 7.77
CA CYS A 10 -4.63 11.66 7.01
C CYS A 10 -6.05 11.53 7.59
N ALA A 11 -6.65 12.64 8.02
CA ALA A 11 -7.99 12.67 8.59
C ALA A 11 -8.99 13.32 7.62
N PHE A 12 -10.14 12.67 7.43
CA PHE A 12 -11.27 13.22 6.69
C PHE A 12 -12.42 13.44 7.66
N GLY A 13 -12.91 14.68 7.75
CA GLY A 13 -14.09 15.01 8.54
C GLY A 13 -15.38 14.41 7.95
N ALA A 14 -16.50 14.55 8.66
CA ALA A 14 -17.80 14.09 8.19
C ALA A 14 -18.27 14.81 6.90
N GLY A 15 -19.01 14.10 6.06
CA GLY A 15 -19.58 14.60 4.80
C GLY A 15 -18.63 14.53 3.59
N GLN A 16 -17.42 13.99 3.77
CA GLN A 16 -16.44 13.85 2.69
C GLN A 16 -16.75 12.62 1.84
N LYS A 17 -16.71 12.79 0.51
CA LYS A 17 -16.94 11.72 -0.46
C LYS A 17 -15.60 11.08 -0.81
N LEU A 18 -15.46 9.79 -0.51
CA LEU A 18 -14.25 9.01 -0.74
C LEU A 18 -14.60 7.77 -1.56
N LYS A 19 -13.61 7.22 -2.26
CA LYS A 19 -13.70 5.90 -2.85
C LYS A 19 -12.62 5.01 -2.25
N LEU A 20 -13.07 3.96 -1.57
CA LEU A 20 -12.25 3.08 -0.76
C LEU A 20 -12.35 1.64 -1.27
N SER A 21 -11.31 0.86 -0.99
CA SER A 21 -11.36 -0.59 -1.21
C SER A 21 -12.27 -1.28 -0.19
N ARG A 22 -12.79 -2.46 -0.54
CA ARG A 22 -13.70 -3.22 0.34
C ARG A 22 -13.11 -3.49 1.74
N PRO A 23 -11.81 -3.86 1.90
CA PRO A 23 -11.19 -4.00 3.22
C PRO A 23 -11.17 -2.70 4.03
N GLN A 24 -10.93 -1.55 3.39
CA GLN A 24 -10.92 -0.25 4.06
C GLN A 24 -12.33 0.17 4.51
N ILE A 25 -13.35 -0.16 3.71
CA ILE A 25 -14.75 0.06 4.08
C ILE A 25 -15.11 -0.80 5.29
N ASP A 26 -14.73 -2.07 5.30
CA ASP A 26 -15.06 -2.99 6.38
C ASP A 26 -14.42 -2.55 7.72
N ALA A 27 -13.13 -2.19 7.70
CA ALA A 27 -12.41 -1.69 8.86
C ALA A 27 -13.03 -0.42 9.48
N ARG A 28 -13.76 0.37 8.68
CA ARG A 28 -14.29 1.69 9.07
C ARG A 28 -15.81 1.79 8.90
N ARG A 29 -16.50 0.65 8.80
CA ARG A 29 -17.93 0.59 8.47
C ARG A 29 -18.80 1.39 9.45
N HIS A 30 -18.36 1.50 10.70
CA HIS A 30 -19.02 2.27 11.74
C HIS A 30 -18.95 3.79 11.52
N ALA A 31 -17.93 4.29 10.81
CA ALA A 31 -17.70 5.71 10.55
C ALA A 31 -18.00 6.11 9.09
N LEU A 32 -18.47 5.18 8.26
CA LEU A 32 -18.73 5.36 6.84
C LEU A 32 -20.20 5.09 6.49
N GLU A 33 -20.69 5.83 5.51
CA GLU A 33 -21.92 5.57 4.79
C GLU A 33 -21.58 5.01 3.42
N VAL A 34 -21.94 3.76 3.16
CA VAL A 34 -21.70 3.15 1.84
C VAL A 34 -22.78 3.62 0.88
N VAL A 35 -22.39 4.45 -0.09
CA VAL A 35 -23.29 4.97 -1.13
C VAL A 35 -23.39 3.96 -2.28
N ASP A 36 -22.26 3.35 -2.65
CA ASP A 36 -22.20 2.34 -3.70
C ASP A 36 -21.11 1.31 -3.38
N GLU A 37 -21.53 0.10 -2.98
CA GLU A 37 -20.61 -0.97 -2.57
C GLU A 37 -19.79 -1.53 -3.74
N LYS A 38 -20.33 -1.52 -4.96
CA LYS A 38 -19.66 -2.08 -6.15
C LYS A 38 -18.50 -1.22 -6.61
N SER A 39 -18.66 0.09 -6.53
CA SER A 39 -17.64 1.08 -6.90
C SER A 39 -16.83 1.58 -5.71
N GLY A 40 -17.16 1.15 -4.48
CA GLY A 40 -16.46 1.54 -3.26
C GLY A 40 -16.68 3.00 -2.84
N LYS A 41 -17.75 3.64 -3.33
CA LYS A 41 -18.07 5.04 -2.99
C LYS A 41 -18.69 5.12 -1.61
N VAL A 42 -18.10 5.93 -0.75
CA VAL A 42 -18.55 6.13 0.63
C VAL A 42 -18.58 7.61 0.99
N ILE A 43 -19.41 7.95 1.98
CA ILE A 43 -19.44 9.26 2.63
C ILE A 43 -19.01 9.05 4.09
N THR A 44 -18.10 9.87 4.59
CA THR A 44 -17.70 9.82 6.01
C THR A 44 -18.84 10.33 6.91
N LYS A 45 -19.27 9.53 7.88
CA LYS A 45 -20.27 9.93 8.89
C LYS A 45 -19.63 10.64 10.08
N ALA A 46 -18.39 10.27 10.38
CA ALA A 46 -17.57 10.82 11.45
C ALA A 46 -16.16 11.12 10.91
N GLU A 47 -15.26 11.61 11.75
CA GLU A 47 -13.86 11.72 11.37
C GLU A 47 -13.28 10.32 11.10
N VAL A 48 -12.66 10.16 9.93
CA VAL A 48 -12.02 8.92 9.51
C VAL A 48 -10.54 9.17 9.28
N GLN A 49 -9.71 8.39 9.95
CA GLN A 49 -8.26 8.49 9.86
C GLN A 49 -7.68 7.34 9.05
N PHE A 50 -6.70 7.67 8.22
CA PHE A 50 -5.93 6.76 7.39
C PHE A 50 -4.46 6.88 7.76
N LYS A 51 -3.79 5.74 7.91
CA LYS A 51 -2.37 5.69 8.26
C LYS A 51 -1.51 5.86 7.01
N ALA A 52 -0.23 6.19 7.23
CA ALA A 52 0.78 6.18 6.18
C ALA A 52 0.73 4.84 5.39
N GLY A 53 0.89 4.93 4.07
CA GLY A 53 0.82 3.78 3.17
C GLY A 53 -0.59 3.42 2.68
N GLU A 54 -1.66 3.89 3.34
CA GLU A 54 -3.01 3.64 2.84
C GLU A 54 -3.33 4.42 1.57
N THR A 55 -3.97 3.76 0.63
CA THR A 55 -4.41 4.38 -0.62
C THR A 55 -5.89 4.76 -0.61
N ILE A 56 -6.21 5.95 -1.06
CA ILE A 56 -7.56 6.53 -1.03
C ILE A 56 -7.83 7.12 -2.41
N ASP A 57 -8.97 6.78 -3.02
CA ASP A 57 -9.34 7.39 -4.29
C ASP A 57 -10.26 8.60 -4.03
N LEU A 58 -9.81 9.78 -4.45
CA LEU A 58 -10.55 11.04 -4.33
C LEU A 58 -10.97 11.55 -5.69
N ASP A 59 -12.14 12.17 -5.78
CA ASP A 59 -12.69 12.77 -7.00
C ASP A 59 -12.25 14.24 -7.16
N ILE A 60 -11.04 14.57 -6.73
CA ILE A 60 -10.42 15.89 -6.86
C ILE A 60 -9.03 15.72 -7.48
N ALA A 61 -8.58 16.72 -8.23
CA ALA A 61 -7.23 16.74 -8.79
C ALA A 61 -6.18 17.14 -7.72
N GLU A 62 -4.90 16.82 -7.95
CA GLU A 62 -3.83 17.17 -7.01
C GLU A 62 -3.73 18.69 -6.80
N ASP A 63 -3.88 19.48 -7.86
CA ASP A 63 -3.84 20.95 -7.84
C ASP A 63 -5.05 21.58 -7.11
N GLU A 64 -6.12 20.80 -6.89
CA GLU A 64 -7.34 21.22 -6.21
C GLU A 64 -7.44 20.70 -4.77
N LEU A 65 -6.42 19.96 -4.30
CA LEU A 65 -6.37 19.50 -2.92
C LEU A 65 -6.20 20.70 -1.96
N PRO A 66 -6.99 20.76 -0.88
CA PRO A 66 -6.71 21.66 0.23
C PRO A 66 -5.28 21.46 0.72
N SER A 67 -4.58 22.55 1.06
CA SER A 67 -3.15 22.49 1.44
C SER A 67 -2.87 21.51 2.58
N SER A 68 -3.80 21.37 3.53
CA SER A 68 -3.71 20.40 4.63
C SER A 68 -3.69 18.94 4.15
N LEU A 69 -4.43 18.63 3.08
CA LEU A 69 -4.46 17.29 2.48
C LEU A 69 -3.29 17.09 1.51
N ALA A 70 -2.92 18.10 0.72
CA ALA A 70 -1.76 18.07 -0.16
C ALA A 70 -0.43 17.82 0.58
N ALA A 71 -0.35 18.18 1.87
CA ALA A 71 0.82 17.93 2.71
C ALA A 71 0.97 16.46 3.15
N VAL A 72 -0.12 15.69 3.17
CA VAL A 72 -0.16 14.31 3.69
C VAL A 72 -0.62 13.27 2.67
N LEU A 73 -1.04 13.70 1.49
CA LEU A 73 -1.47 12.89 0.36
C LEU A 73 -0.57 13.15 -0.85
N THR A 74 -0.27 12.11 -1.61
CA THR A 74 0.49 12.22 -2.86
C THR A 74 -0.27 11.48 -3.96
N SER A 75 -0.50 12.13 -5.11
CA SER A 75 -1.20 11.49 -6.23
C SER A 75 -0.30 10.47 -6.93
N GLY A 76 -0.86 9.29 -7.23
CA GLY A 76 -0.27 8.29 -8.11
C GLY A 76 1.01 7.61 -7.58
N GLY A 77 0.85 6.38 -7.06
CA GLY A 77 1.73 5.23 -7.32
C GLY A 77 3.24 5.33 -7.13
N ALA A 78 3.75 6.40 -6.54
CA ALA A 78 5.13 6.52 -6.16
C ALA A 78 5.18 6.42 -4.63
N SER A 79 5.80 5.34 -4.15
CA SER A 79 6.74 5.40 -3.03
C SER A 79 7.86 6.39 -3.38
N GLY A 80 7.47 7.64 -3.61
CA GLY A 80 8.29 8.77 -3.90
C GLY A 80 8.47 9.46 -2.58
N LYS A 81 9.43 8.95 -1.81
CA LYS A 81 10.12 9.68 -0.75
C LYS A 81 10.55 11.02 -1.35
N LYS A 82 9.67 12.03 -1.36
CA LYS A 82 10.06 13.44 -1.46
C LYS A 82 10.75 13.73 -0.14
N LYS A 83 12.03 13.30 -0.09
CA LYS A 83 13.06 13.86 0.77
C LYS A 83 12.90 15.37 0.62
N ALA A 84 12.34 16.00 1.64
CA ALA A 84 12.61 17.38 1.93
C ALA A 84 14.14 17.49 1.90
N GLY A 85 14.63 18.31 0.96
CA GLY A 85 16.04 18.54 0.80
C GLY A 85 16.65 18.98 2.12
N LYS A 86 17.53 18.15 2.65
CA LYS A 86 18.76 18.66 3.24
C LYS A 86 19.85 17.65 2.95
N ALA A 87 20.60 17.97 1.91
CA ALA A 87 21.89 17.35 1.65
C ALA A 87 22.75 17.48 2.91
N LYS A 88 23.17 16.34 3.45
CA LYS A 88 24.58 16.13 3.81
C LYS A 88 24.84 14.63 3.83
N ALA A 89 25.65 14.20 2.87
CA ALA A 89 26.18 12.86 2.80
C ALA A 89 27.32 12.72 3.83
N GLU A 90 27.18 11.83 4.81
CA GLU A 90 28.25 11.21 5.61
C GLU A 90 27.67 9.83 6.03
N LYS A 91 27.94 8.72 5.33
CA LYS A 91 29.11 7.81 5.42
C LYS A 91 29.17 7.00 6.73
N GLY A 92 29.01 5.68 6.62
CA GLY A 92 29.21 4.66 7.68
C GLY A 92 27.97 4.42 8.54
N ALA A 93 27.59 3.22 8.99
CA ALA A 93 28.32 1.98 9.26
C ALA A 93 27.33 0.80 9.12
N GLU A 94 27.68 -0.31 8.47
CA GLU A 94 28.02 -1.57 9.17
C GLU A 94 27.15 -1.84 10.40
N GLY A 95 26.18 -2.76 10.26
CA GLY A 95 25.71 -3.59 11.38
C GLY A 95 24.21 -3.77 11.57
N GLU A 96 23.35 -2.94 11.00
CA GLU A 96 21.89 -3.09 11.18
C GLU A 96 21.23 -3.47 9.86
N PRO A 97 20.44 -4.57 9.82
CA PRO A 97 19.65 -4.88 8.65
C PRO A 97 18.65 -3.75 8.39
N ASP A 98 18.62 -3.26 7.16
CA ASP A 98 17.69 -2.22 6.72
C ASP A 98 16.29 -2.83 6.61
N PHE A 99 15.60 -2.91 7.75
CA PHE A 99 14.27 -3.51 7.84
C PHE A 99 13.26 -2.84 6.90
N ASP A 100 13.35 -1.52 6.72
CA ASP A 100 12.51 -0.79 5.76
C ASP A 100 12.71 -1.36 4.34
N ALA A 101 13.96 -1.54 3.92
CA ALA A 101 14.27 -2.11 2.60
C ALA A 101 13.86 -3.57 2.45
N LEU A 102 13.92 -4.36 3.53
CA LEU A 102 13.51 -5.77 3.54
C LEU A 102 11.97 -5.90 3.48
N GLU A 103 11.24 -5.04 4.18
CA GLU A 103 9.76 -4.98 4.10
C GLU A 103 9.30 -4.54 2.71
N ASP A 104 9.94 -3.51 2.13
CA ASP A 104 9.66 -3.06 0.76
C ASP A 104 9.89 -4.19 -0.28
N GLU A 105 10.98 -4.96 -0.15
CA GLU A 105 11.25 -6.08 -1.07
C GLU A 105 10.27 -7.25 -0.87
N LEU A 106 9.83 -7.51 0.37
CA LEU A 106 8.83 -8.53 0.67
C LEU A 106 7.46 -8.16 0.08
N GLU A 107 7.01 -6.93 0.27
CA GLU A 107 5.75 -6.43 -0.31
C GLU A 107 5.81 -6.43 -1.85
N ALA A 108 6.95 -6.07 -2.43
CA ALA A 108 7.17 -6.12 -3.87
C ALA A 108 7.11 -7.56 -4.41
N ALA A 109 7.67 -8.52 -3.68
CA ALA A 109 7.64 -9.93 -4.06
C ALA A 109 6.22 -10.53 -3.95
N GLU A 110 5.48 -10.21 -2.89
CA GLU A 110 4.07 -10.62 -2.73
C GLU A 110 3.19 -10.04 -3.84
N THR A 111 3.40 -8.77 -4.17
CA THR A 111 2.68 -8.09 -5.25
C THR A 111 2.99 -8.72 -6.60
N ALA A 112 4.26 -8.98 -6.91
CA ALA A 112 4.67 -9.63 -8.14
C ALA A 112 4.04 -11.02 -8.29
N LEU A 113 4.02 -11.80 -7.20
CA LEU A 113 3.39 -13.12 -7.18
C LEU A 113 1.86 -13.02 -7.39
N HIS A 114 1.19 -12.05 -6.78
CA HIS A 114 -0.24 -11.81 -7.00
C HIS A 114 -0.55 -11.47 -8.47
N PHE A 115 0.24 -10.58 -9.07
CA PHE A 115 0.09 -10.24 -10.49
C PHE A 115 0.35 -11.44 -11.39
N ALA A 116 1.31 -12.30 -11.06
CA ALA A 116 1.57 -13.52 -11.81
C ALA A 116 0.40 -14.52 -11.69
N TYR A 117 -0.17 -14.67 -10.48
CA TYR A 117 -1.40 -15.45 -10.27
C TYR A 117 -2.57 -14.94 -11.10
N GLU A 118 -2.79 -13.62 -11.14
CA GLU A 118 -3.85 -13.01 -11.97
C GLU A 118 -3.59 -13.17 -13.46
N LYS A 119 -2.35 -12.95 -13.91
CA LYS A 119 -1.94 -13.07 -15.32
C LYS A 119 -2.16 -14.48 -15.86
N HIS A 120 -1.93 -15.50 -15.03
CA HIS A 120 -2.14 -16.90 -15.41
C HIS A 120 -3.53 -17.44 -15.05
N GLY A 121 -4.42 -16.60 -14.50
CA GLY A 121 -5.81 -16.96 -14.23
C GLY A 121 -5.99 -17.96 -13.07
N PHE A 122 -5.02 -18.03 -12.17
CA PHE A 122 -5.00 -18.97 -11.07
C PHE A 122 -5.98 -18.52 -9.97
N LYS A 123 -6.82 -19.44 -9.50
CA LYS A 123 -7.78 -19.16 -8.43
C LYS A 123 -7.07 -19.17 -7.08
N LYS A 124 -7.21 -18.07 -6.33
CA LYS A 124 -6.60 -17.79 -5.01
C LYS A 124 -6.85 -18.84 -3.90
N PHE A 125 -7.67 -19.87 -4.15
CA PHE A 125 -8.10 -20.90 -3.18
C PHE A 125 -7.97 -22.33 -3.72
N VAL A 126 -7.24 -22.54 -4.80
CA VAL A 126 -6.99 -23.87 -5.39
C VAL A 126 -5.50 -24.14 -5.31
N GLU A 127 -5.10 -25.30 -4.80
CA GLU A 127 -3.73 -25.77 -4.91
C GLU A 127 -3.31 -25.77 -6.37
N ILE A 128 -2.31 -24.96 -6.68
CA ILE A 128 -1.76 -24.85 -8.03
C ILE A 128 -0.95 -26.11 -8.35
N THR A 129 -1.13 -26.63 -9.56
CA THR A 129 -0.41 -27.83 -10.01
C THR A 129 1.08 -27.55 -10.18
N ASP A 130 1.94 -28.58 -10.23
CA ASP A 130 3.39 -28.38 -10.38
C ASP A 130 3.77 -27.66 -11.68
N GLU A 131 2.99 -27.83 -12.74
CA GLU A 131 3.14 -27.07 -14.00
C GLU A 131 2.79 -25.58 -13.84
N GLN A 132 1.83 -25.26 -12.97
CA GLN A 132 1.44 -23.88 -12.65
C GLN A 132 2.44 -23.23 -11.69
N LYS A 133 3.00 -23.99 -10.75
CA LYS A 133 4.14 -23.55 -9.92
C LYS A 133 5.33 -23.18 -10.78
N ALA A 134 5.61 -23.92 -11.85
CA ALA A 134 6.69 -23.58 -12.79
C ALA A 134 6.50 -22.22 -13.48
N LEU A 135 5.24 -21.78 -13.70
CA LEU A 135 4.91 -20.50 -14.32
C LEU A 135 5.11 -19.29 -13.39
N VAL A 136 5.03 -19.51 -12.08
CA VAL A 136 5.23 -18.48 -11.04
C VAL A 136 6.46 -18.78 -10.17
N ALA A 137 7.33 -19.68 -10.62
CA ALA A 137 8.46 -20.18 -9.83
C ALA A 137 9.46 -19.07 -9.53
N ALA A 138 9.66 -18.14 -10.46
CA ALA A 138 10.54 -16.99 -10.27
C ALA A 138 10.01 -16.05 -9.18
N GLU A 139 8.70 -15.80 -9.16
CA GLU A 139 8.04 -14.96 -8.17
C GLU A 139 7.95 -15.63 -6.80
N LEU A 140 7.71 -16.94 -6.75
CA LEU A 140 7.76 -17.74 -5.51
C LEU A 140 9.18 -17.80 -4.92
N ASP A 141 10.20 -17.99 -5.76
CA ASP A 141 11.60 -17.97 -5.34
C ASP A 141 12.00 -16.59 -4.81
N ARG A 142 11.55 -15.51 -5.46
CA ARG A 142 11.76 -14.14 -5.00
C ARG A 142 11.09 -13.87 -3.65
N LEU A 143 9.84 -14.29 -3.48
CA LEU A 143 9.13 -14.17 -2.20
C LEU A 143 9.85 -14.93 -1.08
N THR A 144 10.26 -16.17 -1.37
CA THR A 144 10.96 -17.02 -0.40
C THR A 144 12.30 -16.39 0.02
N LYS A 145 13.04 -15.79 -0.92
CA LYS A 145 14.30 -15.09 -0.62
C LYS A 145 14.08 -13.81 0.17
N ALA A 146 13.08 -13.00 -0.18
CA ALA A 146 12.74 -11.78 0.55
C ALA A 146 12.30 -12.11 1.99
N GLN A 147 11.47 -13.13 2.15
CA GLN A 147 11.04 -13.61 3.46
C GLN A 147 12.19 -14.18 4.28
N ALA A 148 13.05 -15.01 3.70
CA ALA A 148 14.24 -15.54 4.39
C ALA A 148 15.21 -14.42 4.81
N ALA A 149 15.36 -13.37 4.00
CA ALA A 149 16.18 -12.21 4.35
C ALA A 149 15.57 -11.37 5.49
N TYR A 150 14.24 -11.22 5.50
CA TYR A 150 13.52 -10.56 6.60
C TYR A 150 13.58 -11.40 7.89
N ASP A 151 13.29 -12.70 7.83
CA ASP A 151 13.38 -13.60 8.99
C ASP A 151 14.81 -13.67 9.56
N ALA A 152 15.84 -13.70 8.70
CA ALA A 152 17.23 -13.67 9.15
C ALA A 152 17.58 -12.34 9.84
N ALA A 153 17.04 -11.22 9.35
CA ALA A 153 17.22 -9.91 9.98
C ALA A 153 16.46 -9.75 11.31
N VAL A 154 15.30 -10.39 11.45
CA VAL A 154 14.47 -10.33 12.67
C VAL A 154 14.92 -11.35 13.74
N GLY A 155 15.59 -12.43 13.32
CA GLY A 155 16.03 -13.52 14.19
C GLY A 155 17.44 -13.41 14.79
N GLU A 156 18.23 -12.40 14.40
CA GLU A 156 19.54 -12.06 15.00
C GLU A 156 19.44 -11.10 16.20
#